data_AF-A0A9E5QV06-F1
#
_entry.id   AF-A0A9E5QV06-F1
#
_cell.length_a   1.000
_cell.length_b   1.000
_cell.length_c   1.000
_cell.angle_alpha   90.00
_cell.angle_beta   90.00
_cell.angle_gamma   90.00
#
_symmetry.space_group_name_H-M   'P 1'
#
loop_
_entity.id
_entity.type
_entity.pdbx_description
1 polymer ?
#
loop_
_entity_poly.entity_id
_entity_poly.type
_entity_poly.pdbx_seq_one_letter_code
_entity_poly.pdbx_strand_id
1 'polypeptide(L)'
;MKNLIKILAYACLCAGLAWATWSCKDKDPDPCTLITPFEAEIQLQTYFPYPDTTIQTDQFIQGNGIQFTAAEDYDEYLWTLEDDDRTWTTKSFGLTFVNNAFGSFDVTLIAKRFTGCPTDSVQIDTVTKNFFVHYYREPFSVPLSQTTPLPFYGKFEGAFEDTPNDVFTVEIINTIEGGGLKTYLYNFPKGCGQNSPNPPIPFQTERVSSVGFKTYTAFTTGLQFDTNGCIFMRRFFGTLDENDYGKLTLSYELPNGTRRIFRGTKQ
;
A
#
# COMPACT_ATOMS: atom_id res chain seq x y z
N MET A 1 -8.38 -95.47 3.42
CA MET A 1 -7.58 -94.58 4.28
C MET A 1 -6.97 -93.45 3.45
N LYS A 2 -7.80 -92.47 3.04
CA LYS A 2 -7.47 -91.42 2.06
C LYS A 2 -7.45 -90.00 2.66
N ASN A 3 -7.40 -89.86 3.98
CA ASN A 3 -7.61 -88.57 4.67
C ASN A 3 -6.44 -88.07 5.53
N LEU A 4 -5.23 -88.60 5.41
CA LEU A 4 -4.09 -88.14 6.23
C LEU A 4 -2.98 -87.37 5.48
N ILE A 5 -3.03 -87.26 4.15
CA ILE A 5 -1.90 -86.70 3.37
C ILE A 5 -2.12 -85.22 2.98
N LYS A 6 -3.32 -84.66 3.13
CA LYS A 6 -3.60 -83.27 2.70
C LYS A 6 -3.30 -82.18 3.72
N ILE A 7 -3.00 -82.52 4.98
CA ILE A 7 -2.81 -81.51 6.05
C ILE A 7 -1.33 -81.08 6.20
N LEU A 8 -0.37 -81.85 5.68
CA LEU A 8 1.06 -81.50 5.77
C LEU A 8 1.58 -80.60 4.64
N ALA A 9 0.80 -80.37 3.57
CA ALA A 9 1.22 -79.51 2.46
C ALA A 9 0.87 -78.03 2.64
N TYR A 10 -0.01 -77.68 3.59
CA TYR A 10 -0.42 -76.29 3.84
C TYR A 10 0.36 -75.58 4.95
N ALA A 11 1.17 -76.29 5.72
CA ALA A 11 1.96 -75.70 6.81
C ALA A 11 3.33 -75.13 6.36
N CYS A 12 3.83 -75.50 5.18
CA CYS A 12 5.14 -75.02 4.68
C CYS A 12 5.05 -73.84 3.71
N LEU A 13 3.87 -73.50 3.18
CA LEU A 13 3.71 -72.41 2.20
C LEU A 13 3.38 -71.05 2.83
N CYS A 14 2.97 -70.99 4.10
CA CYS A 14 2.73 -69.72 4.79
C CYS A 14 3.94 -69.21 5.58
N ALA A 15 5.00 -70.01 5.76
CA ALA A 15 6.21 -69.59 6.47
C ALA A 15 7.23 -68.85 5.58
N GLY A 16 7.14 -68.99 4.25
CA GLY A 16 8.09 -68.38 3.30
C GLY A 16 7.71 -66.98 2.79
N LEU A 17 6.46 -66.54 2.96
CA LEU A 17 5.96 -65.24 2.47
C LEU A 17 5.87 -64.16 3.57
N ALA A 18 6.03 -64.54 4.84
CA ALA A 18 6.06 -63.58 5.95
C ALA A 18 7.45 -62.98 6.22
N TRP A 19 8.50 -63.47 5.56
CA TRP A 19 9.89 -63.01 5.74
C TRP A 19 10.41 -62.10 4.62
N ALA A 20 9.58 -61.79 3.61
CA ALA A 20 9.95 -60.92 2.49
C ALA A 20 9.28 -59.54 2.51
N THR A 21 8.51 -59.21 3.54
CA THR A 21 7.91 -57.87 3.70
C THR A 21 8.64 -56.98 4.72
N TRP A 22 9.85 -57.39 5.14
CA TRP A 22 10.59 -56.76 6.24
C TRP A 22 11.96 -56.21 5.79
N SER A 23 12.03 -55.54 4.64
CA SER A 23 13.23 -54.74 4.32
C SER A 23 13.03 -53.70 3.21
N CYS A 24 11.89 -53.05 3.21
CA CYS A 24 11.86 -51.65 2.81
C CYS A 24 11.34 -50.90 4.03
N LYS A 25 12.21 -50.67 5.03
CA LYS A 25 12.07 -49.42 5.77
C LYS A 25 12.34 -48.38 4.70
N ASP A 26 11.27 -47.82 4.14
CA ASP A 26 11.38 -46.60 3.34
C ASP A 26 12.26 -45.68 4.17
N LYS A 27 13.49 -45.44 3.70
CA LYS A 27 14.31 -44.41 4.31
C LYS A 27 13.44 -43.18 4.22
N ASP A 28 13.09 -42.61 5.37
CA ASP A 28 12.43 -41.31 5.39
C ASP A 28 13.17 -40.44 4.38
N PRO A 29 12.47 -39.89 3.37
CA PRO A 29 13.11 -39.16 2.30
C PRO A 29 14.02 -38.12 2.92
N ASP A 30 15.28 -38.10 2.49
CA ASP A 30 16.27 -37.20 3.04
C ASP A 30 15.70 -35.77 2.99
N PRO A 31 15.48 -35.10 4.13
CA PRO A 31 14.85 -33.78 4.16
C PRO A 31 15.64 -32.74 3.35
N CYS A 32 16.91 -33.03 3.04
CA CYS A 32 17.78 -32.19 2.23
C CYS A 32 17.62 -32.38 0.71
N THR A 33 16.81 -33.33 0.25
CA THR A 33 16.56 -33.57 -1.18
C THR A 33 15.38 -32.78 -1.74
N LEU A 34 14.59 -32.14 -0.87
CA LEU A 34 13.38 -31.39 -1.23
C LEU A 34 13.45 -29.92 -0.82
N ILE A 35 14.65 -29.35 -0.74
CA ILE A 35 14.81 -27.94 -0.40
C ILE A 35 14.31 -27.10 -1.60
N THR A 36 13.12 -26.51 -1.45
CA THR A 36 12.58 -25.57 -2.41
C THR A 36 13.26 -24.20 -2.22
N PRO A 37 13.72 -23.53 -3.30
CA PRO A 37 14.09 -22.11 -3.22
C PRO A 37 12.96 -21.30 -2.59
N PHE A 38 13.29 -20.32 -1.76
CA PHE A 38 12.32 -19.34 -1.28
C PHE A 38 12.53 -18.02 -2.04
N GLU A 39 11.46 -17.25 -2.15
CA GLU A 39 11.47 -15.92 -2.77
C GLU A 39 11.17 -14.89 -1.67
N ALA A 40 12.09 -13.93 -1.52
CA ALA A 40 11.94 -12.83 -0.57
C ALA A 40 11.00 -11.76 -1.14
N GLU A 41 10.16 -11.19 -0.27
CA GLU A 41 9.27 -10.11 -0.65
C GLU A 41 9.34 -8.95 0.33
N ILE A 42 9.38 -7.72 -0.20
CA ILE A 42 9.36 -6.47 0.56
C ILE A 42 7.96 -5.86 0.56
N GLN A 43 7.42 -5.65 1.76
CA GLN A 43 6.24 -4.85 2.01
C GLN A 43 6.67 -3.45 2.48
N LEU A 44 6.14 -2.45 1.79
CA LEU A 44 6.34 -1.04 2.10
C LEU A 44 5.01 -0.50 2.60
N GLN A 45 4.99 0.07 3.80
CA GLN A 45 3.77 0.56 4.40
C GLN A 45 4.01 1.87 5.15
N THR A 46 2.95 2.63 5.37
CA THR A 46 3.01 3.83 6.21
C THR A 46 1.88 3.76 7.23
N TYR A 47 2.22 4.15 8.47
CA TYR A 47 1.33 4.10 9.62
C TYR A 47 0.66 5.45 9.80
N PHE A 48 -0.67 5.44 9.90
CA PHE A 48 -1.45 6.60 10.26
C PHE A 48 -1.98 6.43 11.66
N PRO A 49 -1.71 7.38 12.57
CA PRO A 49 -2.32 7.35 13.90
C PRO A 49 -3.82 7.68 13.85
N TYR A 50 -4.30 8.31 12.79
CA TYR A 50 -5.70 8.75 12.64
C TYR A 50 -6.16 8.70 11.18
N PRO A 51 -7.02 7.75 10.78
CA PRO A 51 -7.45 6.58 11.56
C PRO A 51 -6.27 5.62 11.79
N ASP A 52 -6.25 4.88 12.90
CA ASP A 52 -5.23 3.89 13.28
C ASP A 52 -5.15 2.78 12.21
N THR A 53 -4.40 3.04 11.16
CA THR A 53 -4.43 2.27 9.92
C THR A 53 -3.05 2.22 9.29
N THR A 54 -2.73 1.07 8.72
CA THR A 54 -1.50 0.85 7.99
C THR A 54 -1.83 0.58 6.54
N ILE A 55 -1.14 1.28 5.64
CA ILE A 55 -1.40 1.18 4.21
C ILE A 55 -0.13 0.83 3.49
N GLN A 56 -0.18 -0.26 2.75
CA GLN A 56 0.91 -0.65 1.87
C GLN A 56 0.92 0.26 0.65
N THR A 57 2.05 0.83 0.26
CA THR A 57 2.18 1.74 -0.90
C THR A 57 3.64 1.82 -1.30
N ASP A 58 3.93 2.12 -2.56
CA ASP A 58 5.27 2.46 -3.06
C ASP A 58 5.44 3.96 -3.30
N GLN A 59 4.41 4.76 -2.99
CA GLN A 59 4.46 6.22 -3.00
C GLN A 59 4.33 6.73 -1.56
N PHE A 60 5.17 7.69 -1.17
CA PHE A 60 5.22 8.25 0.18
C PHE A 60 5.29 9.77 0.16
N ILE A 61 4.87 10.41 1.23
CA ILE A 61 4.98 11.86 1.41
C ILE A 61 6.14 12.11 2.38
N GLN A 62 7.03 13.03 2.02
CA GLN A 62 8.16 13.42 2.86
C GLN A 62 7.69 13.80 4.28
N GLY A 63 8.45 13.42 5.30
CA GLY A 63 8.08 13.61 6.71
C GLY A 63 7.18 12.51 7.29
N ASN A 64 6.56 11.67 6.46
CA ASN A 64 5.89 10.47 6.96
C ASN A 64 6.90 9.40 7.35
N GLY A 65 6.55 8.62 8.38
CA GLY A 65 7.21 7.35 8.65
C GLY A 65 6.85 6.31 7.59
N ILE A 66 7.88 5.73 6.98
CA ILE A 66 7.81 4.58 6.11
C ILE A 66 8.29 3.37 6.89
N GLN A 67 7.50 2.31 6.88
CA GLN A 67 7.82 1.04 7.49
C GLN A 67 8.12 0.04 6.39
N PHE A 68 9.33 -0.52 6.43
CA PHE A 68 9.81 -1.57 5.57
C PHE A 68 9.66 -2.89 6.33
N THR A 69 9.16 -3.94 5.68
CA THR A 69 8.90 -5.23 6.33
C THR A 69 9.08 -6.36 5.34
N ALA A 70 9.84 -7.39 5.73
CA ALA A 70 9.87 -8.66 5.00
C ALA A 70 8.51 -9.37 5.12
N ALA A 71 7.97 -9.87 4.01
CA ALA A 71 6.64 -10.49 3.99
C ALA A 71 6.58 -11.77 4.85
N GLU A 72 7.68 -12.53 4.90
CA GLU A 72 7.81 -13.74 5.71
C GLU A 72 8.85 -13.57 6.83
N ASP A 73 8.91 -14.57 7.71
CA ASP A 73 10.01 -14.73 8.65
C ASP A 73 11.19 -15.46 7.97
N TYR A 74 12.37 -14.84 8.08
CA TYR A 74 13.67 -15.36 7.70
C TYR A 74 14.57 -15.45 8.93
N ASP A 75 15.64 -16.24 8.84
CA ASP A 75 16.60 -16.40 9.93
C ASP A 75 17.53 -15.20 10.06
N GLU A 76 17.94 -14.62 8.93
CA GLU A 76 18.71 -13.37 8.89
C GLU A 76 18.14 -12.39 7.86
N TYR A 77 18.31 -11.10 8.17
CA TYR A 77 17.92 -9.98 7.31
C TYR A 77 19.13 -9.06 7.15
N LEU A 78 19.28 -8.50 5.96
CA LEU A 78 20.15 -7.36 5.72
C LEU A 78 19.45 -6.42 4.74
N TRP A 79 19.11 -5.24 5.23
CA TRP A 79 18.49 -4.18 4.45
C TRP A 79 19.52 -3.12 4.08
N THR A 80 19.45 -2.65 2.84
CA THR A 80 20.18 -1.47 2.36
C THR A 80 19.21 -0.56 1.62
N LEU A 81 19.46 0.75 1.69
CA LEU A 81 18.69 1.76 0.98
C LEU A 81 19.65 2.57 0.12
N GLU A 82 19.27 2.86 -1.12
CA GLU A 82 20.05 3.71 -2.02
C GLU A 82 20.37 5.07 -1.37
N ASP A 83 21.61 5.52 -1.52
CA ASP A 83 22.14 6.76 -0.94
C ASP A 83 22.04 6.89 0.59
N ASP A 84 21.89 5.76 1.31
CA ASP A 84 21.92 5.68 2.77
C ASP A 84 22.93 4.62 3.24
N ASP A 85 23.98 5.06 3.93
CA ASP A 85 25.04 4.16 4.42
C ASP A 85 24.59 3.24 5.58
N ARG A 86 23.39 3.46 6.13
CA ARG A 86 22.86 2.64 7.21
C ARG A 86 22.37 1.30 6.67
N THR A 87 22.45 0.30 7.54
CA THR A 87 21.90 -1.04 7.27
C THR A 87 21.04 -1.48 8.44
N TRP A 88 20.10 -2.36 8.16
CA TRP A 88 19.20 -2.91 9.18
C TRP A 88 19.20 -4.43 9.10
N THR A 89 19.14 -5.10 10.27
CA THR A 89 19.24 -6.56 10.38
C THR A 89 18.02 -7.21 11.01
N THR A 90 16.93 -6.46 11.16
CA THR A 90 15.65 -6.91 11.70
C THR A 90 14.66 -7.20 10.57
N LYS A 91 13.61 -7.97 10.85
CA LYS A 91 12.49 -8.22 9.90
C LYS A 91 11.91 -6.94 9.32
N SER A 92 11.89 -5.89 10.11
CA SER A 92 11.26 -4.62 9.77
C SER A 92 12.04 -3.46 10.36
N PHE A 93 12.07 -2.33 9.65
CA PHE A 93 12.62 -1.07 10.14
C PHE A 93 11.78 0.12 9.65
N GLY A 94 11.80 1.20 10.43
CA GLY A 94 11.11 2.44 10.11
C GLY A 94 12.09 3.53 9.71
N LEU A 95 11.76 4.31 8.69
CA LEU A 95 12.53 5.48 8.28
C LEU A 95 11.60 6.65 7.94
N THR A 96 11.99 7.85 8.35
CA THR A 96 11.38 9.10 7.91
C THR A 96 12.38 9.86 7.05
N PHE A 97 11.98 10.16 5.82
CA PHE A 97 12.77 10.99 4.91
C PHE A 97 12.62 12.45 5.31
N VAL A 98 13.73 13.07 5.71
CA VAL A 98 13.84 14.49 6.10
C VAL A 98 14.76 15.24 5.14
N ASN A 99 14.81 16.57 5.24
CA ASN A 99 15.83 17.41 4.58
C ASN A 99 15.97 17.23 3.06
N ASN A 100 14.92 17.53 2.29
CA ASN A 100 14.94 17.50 0.82
C ASN A 100 15.25 16.12 0.20
N ALA A 101 15.21 15.02 0.96
CA ALA A 101 15.23 13.68 0.39
C ALA A 101 13.83 13.37 -0.21
N PHE A 102 13.73 13.47 -1.54
CA PHE A 102 12.55 13.19 -2.34
C PHE A 102 12.98 12.63 -3.71
N GLY A 103 12.08 11.92 -4.39
CA GLY A 103 12.39 11.24 -5.64
C GLY A 103 12.23 9.74 -5.53
N SER A 104 12.83 9.02 -6.47
CA SER A 104 12.81 7.56 -6.52
C SER A 104 13.96 7.00 -5.69
N PHE A 105 13.71 5.92 -4.96
CA PHE A 105 14.69 5.23 -4.13
C PHE A 105 14.53 3.72 -4.29
N ASP A 106 15.65 3.00 -4.28
CA ASP A 106 15.66 1.55 -4.19
C ASP A 106 15.96 1.06 -2.77
N VAL A 107 15.12 0.18 -2.25
CA VAL A 107 15.40 -0.60 -1.04
C VAL A 107 15.68 -2.05 -1.41
N THR A 108 16.75 -2.60 -0.85
CA THR A 108 17.15 -3.99 -1.07
C THR A 108 17.10 -4.77 0.24
N LEU A 109 16.53 -5.98 0.18
CA LEU A 109 16.55 -6.97 1.25
C LEU A 109 17.36 -8.17 0.77
N ILE A 110 18.37 -8.53 1.55
CA ILE A 110 19.06 -9.82 1.47
C ILE A 110 18.54 -10.67 2.64
N ALA A 111 17.78 -11.71 2.32
CA ALA A 111 17.19 -12.63 3.29
C ALA A 111 17.95 -13.95 3.30
N LYS A 112 18.07 -14.59 4.48
CA LYS A 112 18.64 -15.93 4.60
C LYS A 112 17.73 -16.88 5.35
N ARG A 113 17.65 -18.13 4.88
CA ARG A 113 16.94 -19.22 5.55
C ARG A 113 17.87 -20.42 5.78
N PHE A 114 17.92 -20.92 7.01
CA PHE A 114 18.66 -22.10 7.41
C PHE A 114 17.80 -23.34 7.18
N THR A 115 18.31 -24.28 6.39
CA THR A 115 17.56 -25.48 5.98
C THR A 115 17.70 -26.65 6.96
N GLY A 116 18.53 -26.51 8.01
CA GLY A 116 18.80 -27.57 8.98
C GLY A 116 19.59 -28.76 8.42
N CYS A 117 20.08 -28.66 7.19
CA CYS A 117 20.80 -29.72 6.51
C CYS A 117 22.28 -29.81 6.93
N PRO A 118 22.88 -31.01 6.96
CA PRO A 118 24.21 -31.24 7.56
C PRO A 118 25.38 -30.52 6.88
N THR A 119 25.17 -30.03 5.66
CA THR A 119 26.04 -29.03 5.03
C THR A 119 25.32 -27.71 5.15
N ASP A 120 25.99 -26.66 5.66
CA ASP A 120 25.57 -25.27 5.87
C ASP A 120 24.88 -24.63 4.64
N SER A 121 23.77 -25.20 4.22
CA SER A 121 23.01 -24.85 3.03
C SER A 121 22.05 -23.76 3.46
N VAL A 122 22.65 -22.60 3.64
CA VAL A 122 21.92 -21.35 3.79
C VAL A 122 21.34 -21.02 2.43
N GLN A 123 20.03 -20.94 2.34
CA GLN A 123 19.39 -20.32 1.19
C GLN A 123 19.48 -18.81 1.36
N ILE A 124 19.89 -18.11 0.31
CA ILE A 124 19.98 -16.65 0.29
C ILE A 124 19.16 -16.17 -0.89
N ASP A 125 18.30 -15.20 -0.66
CA ASP A 125 17.61 -14.47 -1.73
C ASP A 125 17.78 -12.97 -1.56
N THR A 126 17.86 -12.25 -2.68
CA THR A 126 18.01 -10.80 -2.74
C THR A 126 16.90 -10.19 -3.56
N VAL A 127 16.14 -9.30 -2.95
CA VAL A 127 15.04 -8.59 -3.61
C VAL A 127 15.26 -7.08 -3.50
N THR A 128 15.08 -6.36 -4.60
CA THR A 128 15.12 -4.90 -4.65
C THR A 128 13.75 -4.38 -5.06
N LYS A 129 13.27 -3.36 -4.35
CA LYS A 129 11.98 -2.71 -4.61
C LYS A 129 12.17 -1.20 -4.74
N ASN A 130 11.66 -0.66 -5.84
CA ASN A 130 11.62 0.78 -6.07
C ASN A 130 10.41 1.39 -5.35
N PHE A 131 10.58 2.60 -4.83
CA PHE A 131 9.51 3.43 -4.31
C PHE A 131 9.81 4.91 -4.55
N PHE A 132 8.82 5.77 -4.34
CA PHE A 132 8.92 7.20 -4.58
C PHE A 132 8.51 8.00 -3.35
N VAL A 133 9.31 9.01 -2.99
CA VAL A 133 8.99 9.96 -1.93
C VAL A 133 8.67 11.31 -2.57
N HIS A 134 7.42 11.73 -2.47
CA HIS A 134 6.96 13.04 -2.87
C HIS A 134 7.41 14.10 -1.88
N TYR A 135 7.88 15.22 -2.41
CA TYR A 135 8.18 16.38 -1.62
C TYR A 135 6.91 16.96 -0.97
N TYR A 136 6.88 17.02 0.36
CA TYR A 136 5.88 17.76 1.10
C TYR A 136 6.47 19.11 1.48
N ARG A 137 5.93 20.15 0.86
CA ARG A 137 6.42 21.50 1.09
C ARG A 137 6.06 21.99 2.49
N GLU A 138 7.07 22.32 3.29
CA GLU A 138 6.91 23.41 4.25
C GLU A 138 7.01 24.77 3.51
N PRO A 139 6.15 25.75 3.83
CA PRO A 139 5.81 26.88 2.97
C PRO A 139 6.96 27.80 2.50
N PHE A 140 8.22 27.63 2.94
CA PHE A 140 9.24 28.68 2.80
C PHE A 140 10.52 28.32 2.04
N SER A 141 10.75 27.07 1.60
CA SER A 141 12.14 26.66 1.27
C SER A 141 12.45 26.33 -0.20
N VAL A 142 11.45 26.05 -1.05
CA VAL A 142 11.67 25.59 -2.43
C VAL A 142 10.66 26.24 -3.40
N PRO A 143 11.09 26.75 -4.58
CA PRO A 143 10.17 27.28 -5.60
C PRO A 143 9.15 26.23 -6.04
N LEU A 144 7.88 26.62 -6.27
CA LEU A 144 6.81 25.72 -6.74
C LEU A 144 7.18 24.96 -8.03
N SER A 145 8.02 25.54 -8.88
CA SER A 145 8.51 24.90 -10.10
C SER A 145 9.44 23.71 -9.86
N GLN A 146 9.96 23.54 -8.65
CA GLN A 146 10.85 22.44 -8.25
C GLN A 146 10.15 21.41 -7.36
N THR A 147 8.84 21.56 -7.10
CA THR A 147 8.06 20.58 -6.35
C THR A 147 7.34 19.65 -7.29
N THR A 148 7.48 18.34 -7.11
CA THR A 148 6.61 17.37 -7.79
C THR A 148 5.19 17.55 -7.27
N PRO A 149 4.22 17.94 -8.14
CA PRO A 149 2.85 18.05 -7.70
C PRO A 149 2.35 16.70 -7.19
N LEU A 150 1.61 16.69 -6.08
CA LEU A 150 0.93 15.48 -5.65
C LEU A 150 -0.03 15.01 -6.75
N PRO A 151 -0.25 13.70 -6.92
CA PRO A 151 -1.01 13.14 -8.04
C PRO A 151 -2.44 13.66 -8.15
N PHE A 152 -3.04 14.08 -7.02
CA PHE A 152 -4.38 14.63 -6.98
C PHE A 152 -4.48 16.11 -7.35
N TYR A 153 -3.36 16.82 -7.59
CA TYR A 153 -3.43 18.17 -8.16
C TYR A 153 -3.70 18.12 -9.66
N GLY A 154 -4.54 19.04 -10.12
CA GLY A 154 -4.91 19.18 -11.51
C GLY A 154 -6.43 19.24 -11.71
N LYS A 155 -6.83 19.08 -12.97
CA LYS A 155 -8.21 19.12 -13.42
C LYS A 155 -8.74 17.72 -13.62
N PHE A 156 -9.95 17.46 -13.12
CA PHE A 156 -10.63 16.18 -13.26
C PHE A 156 -12.00 16.42 -13.86
N GLU A 157 -12.25 15.85 -15.04
CA GLU A 157 -13.53 15.88 -15.71
C GLU A 157 -14.35 14.67 -15.30
N GLY A 158 -15.59 14.90 -14.88
CA GLY A 158 -16.42 13.84 -14.32
C GLY A 158 -17.86 14.24 -14.12
N ALA A 159 -18.63 13.35 -13.50
CA ALA A 159 -20.03 13.59 -13.17
C ALA A 159 -20.37 12.95 -11.82
N PHE A 160 -21.53 13.30 -11.28
CA PHE A 160 -22.09 12.56 -10.15
C PHE A 160 -22.68 11.22 -10.61
N GLU A 161 -22.59 10.20 -9.76
CA GLU A 161 -23.16 8.87 -10.02
C GLU A 161 -24.69 8.93 -10.22
N ASP A 162 -25.38 9.86 -9.56
CA ASP A 162 -26.83 10.06 -9.70
C ASP A 162 -27.24 10.87 -10.95
N THR A 163 -26.29 11.59 -11.57
CA THR A 163 -26.50 12.40 -12.77
C THR A 163 -25.33 12.25 -13.75
N PRO A 164 -25.12 11.06 -14.35
CA PRO A 164 -23.92 10.74 -15.12
C PRO A 164 -23.76 11.53 -16.42
N ASN A 165 -24.86 12.07 -16.95
CA ASN A 165 -24.83 12.91 -18.15
C ASN A 165 -24.46 14.37 -17.86
N ASP A 166 -24.43 14.77 -16.57
CA ASP A 166 -24.10 16.13 -16.17
C ASP A 166 -22.61 16.26 -15.85
N VAL A 167 -21.80 16.32 -16.91
CA VAL A 167 -20.33 16.35 -16.82
C VAL A 167 -19.83 17.77 -16.50
N PHE A 168 -18.87 17.87 -15.58
CA PHE A 168 -18.16 19.10 -15.23
C PHE A 168 -16.72 18.81 -14.79
N THR A 169 -15.88 19.85 -14.81
CA THR A 169 -14.48 19.76 -14.40
C THR A 169 -14.29 20.32 -13.01
N VAL A 170 -13.70 19.56 -12.10
CA VAL A 170 -13.19 20.07 -10.82
C VAL A 170 -11.70 20.35 -10.96
N GLU A 171 -11.20 21.32 -10.20
CA GLU A 171 -9.77 21.62 -10.17
C GLU A 171 -9.26 21.65 -8.74
N ILE A 172 -8.19 20.90 -8.47
CA ILE A 172 -7.52 20.88 -7.18
C ILE A 172 -6.15 21.53 -7.35
N ILE A 173 -5.93 22.64 -6.64
CA ILE A 173 -4.64 23.34 -6.63
C ILE A 173 -4.15 23.55 -5.22
N ASN A 174 -2.85 23.80 -5.13
CA ASN A 174 -2.25 24.40 -3.95
C ASN A 174 -1.89 25.85 -4.20
N THR A 175 -2.07 26.68 -3.18
CA THR A 175 -1.45 27.99 -3.12
C THR A 175 -0.88 28.27 -1.73
N ILE A 176 -0.01 29.26 -1.65
CA ILE A 176 0.53 29.76 -0.38
C ILE A 176 -0.36 30.92 0.02
N GLU A 177 -1.01 30.82 1.17
CA GLU A 177 -1.80 31.91 1.73
C GLU A 177 -1.53 32.02 3.23
N GLY A 178 -1.25 33.24 3.70
CA GLY A 178 -1.00 33.50 5.12
C GLY A 178 0.23 32.78 5.69
N GLY A 179 1.23 32.49 4.85
CA GLY A 179 2.43 31.76 5.28
C GLY A 179 2.26 30.25 5.40
N GLY A 180 1.13 29.70 4.95
CA GLY A 180 0.84 28.26 4.94
C GLY A 180 0.57 27.74 3.52
N LEU A 181 0.88 26.47 3.27
CA LEU A 181 0.36 25.77 2.10
C LEU A 181 -1.13 25.48 2.34
N LYS A 182 -1.98 25.88 1.39
CA LYS A 182 -3.42 25.62 1.41
C LYS A 182 -3.84 24.96 0.11
N THR A 183 -4.72 23.97 0.21
CA THR A 183 -5.31 23.30 -0.94
C THR A 183 -6.72 23.83 -1.19
N TYR A 184 -7.08 24.00 -2.45
CA TYR A 184 -8.38 24.54 -2.87
C TYR A 184 -9.01 23.62 -3.90
N LEU A 185 -10.33 23.48 -3.80
CA LEU A 185 -11.16 22.71 -4.73
C LEU A 185 -12.10 23.69 -5.40
N TYR A 186 -11.94 23.82 -6.71
CA TYR A 186 -12.75 24.70 -7.54
C TYR A 186 -13.84 23.90 -8.25
N ASN A 187 -14.96 24.57 -8.49
CA ASN A 187 -16.07 24.10 -9.31
C ASN A 187 -16.80 22.84 -8.79
N PHE A 188 -16.75 22.59 -7.47
CA PHE A 188 -17.42 21.45 -6.82
C PHE A 188 -18.48 21.91 -5.81
N PRO A 189 -19.72 21.35 -5.77
CA PRO A 189 -20.21 20.25 -6.60
C PRO A 189 -20.57 20.63 -8.05
N LYS A 190 -20.76 21.91 -8.38
CA LYS A 190 -20.88 22.43 -9.75
C LYS A 190 -21.03 23.95 -9.67
N GLY A 191 -20.19 24.74 -10.32
CA GLY A 191 -20.27 26.21 -10.37
C GLY A 191 -19.96 26.93 -9.04
N CYS A 192 -19.79 26.18 -7.95
CA CYS A 192 -19.36 26.73 -6.66
C CYS A 192 -17.91 27.23 -6.82
N GLY A 193 -17.72 28.55 -6.68
CA GLY A 193 -16.42 29.21 -6.80
C GLY A 193 -16.03 29.72 -8.20
N GLN A 194 -16.87 29.59 -9.23
CA GLN A 194 -16.55 30.14 -10.57
C GLN A 194 -17.16 31.52 -10.87
N ASN A 195 -18.25 31.94 -10.21
CA ASN A 195 -18.97 33.18 -10.54
C ASN A 195 -19.43 34.05 -9.35
N SER A 196 -18.90 33.82 -8.13
CA SER A 196 -19.20 34.67 -6.97
C SER A 196 -18.00 35.55 -6.64
N PRO A 197 -18.17 36.82 -6.23
CA PRO A 197 -17.07 37.65 -5.72
C PRO A 197 -16.46 37.14 -4.39
N ASN A 198 -16.84 35.96 -3.93
CA ASN A 198 -16.34 35.30 -2.73
C ASN A 198 -15.64 33.97 -3.05
N PRO A 199 -14.57 33.65 -2.30
CA PRO A 199 -13.44 32.89 -2.79
C PRO A 199 -13.73 31.40 -3.06
N PRO A 200 -12.87 30.73 -3.87
CA PRO A 200 -12.84 29.28 -3.97
C PRO A 200 -12.91 28.61 -2.62
N ILE A 201 -13.54 27.43 -2.54
CA ILE A 201 -13.71 26.69 -1.30
C ILE A 201 -12.31 26.43 -0.71
N PRO A 202 -11.89 27.20 0.32
CA PRO A 202 -10.64 26.94 0.97
C PRO A 202 -10.90 25.76 1.87
N PHE A 203 -10.27 24.63 1.58
CA PHE A 203 -10.21 23.59 2.59
C PHE A 203 -8.83 23.68 3.22
N GLN A 204 -8.80 24.01 4.51
CA GLN A 204 -7.60 23.72 5.26
C GLN A 204 -7.45 22.21 5.28
N THR A 205 -6.40 21.75 4.64
CA THR A 205 -5.81 20.46 4.90
C THR A 205 -5.20 20.48 6.31
N GLU A 206 -5.97 20.79 7.35
CA GLU A 206 -5.50 20.60 8.74
C GLU A 206 -5.11 19.13 8.94
N ARG A 207 -5.67 18.25 8.10
CA ARG A 207 -5.32 16.84 7.98
C ARG A 207 -5.36 16.45 6.51
N VAL A 208 -4.35 16.82 5.72
CA VAL A 208 -3.81 15.77 4.83
C VAL A 208 -3.17 14.79 5.80
N SER A 209 -3.98 13.95 6.43
CA SER A 209 -3.48 12.63 6.82
C SER A 209 -3.05 12.08 5.48
N SER A 210 -1.75 12.07 5.31
CA SER A 210 -1.00 11.71 4.11
C SER A 210 -1.13 10.21 3.91
N VAL A 211 -2.38 9.75 3.88
CA VAL A 211 -2.78 8.38 3.75
C VAL A 211 -2.03 7.86 2.53
N GLY A 212 -1.22 6.81 2.72
CA GLY A 212 -0.49 6.15 1.65
C GLY A 212 -1.40 6.04 0.43
N PHE A 213 -0.86 6.29 -0.75
CA PHE A 213 -1.59 6.74 -1.94
C PHE A 213 -2.76 5.83 -2.39
N LYS A 214 -2.97 4.67 -1.74
CA LYS A 214 -4.11 3.78 -1.86
C LYS A 214 -5.44 4.30 -1.32
N THR A 215 -5.48 5.35 -0.49
CA THR A 215 -6.79 5.87 -0.02
C THR A 215 -6.66 7.26 0.59
N TYR A 216 -6.83 8.37 -0.14
CA TYR A 216 -6.99 9.68 0.52
C TYR A 216 -8.28 9.67 1.36
N THR A 217 -8.24 9.17 2.59
CA THR A 217 -9.43 9.01 3.41
C THR A 217 -9.61 10.29 4.19
N ALA A 218 -10.54 11.11 3.68
CA ALA A 218 -11.13 12.28 4.29
C ALA A 218 -10.33 13.59 4.20
N PHE A 219 -10.64 14.39 3.17
CA PHE A 219 -10.63 15.83 3.32
C PHE A 219 -11.70 16.24 4.34
N THR A 220 -11.47 16.09 5.66
CA THR A 220 -12.44 16.58 6.64
C THR A 220 -12.37 18.10 6.68
N THR A 221 -13.30 18.73 5.98
CA THR A 221 -13.45 20.17 6.02
C THR A 221 -14.58 20.51 6.98
N GLY A 222 -14.30 21.26 8.03
CA GLY A 222 -15.34 22.00 8.74
C GLY A 222 -15.73 23.21 7.92
N LEU A 223 -16.50 23.03 6.84
CA LEU A 223 -16.92 24.16 6.00
C LEU A 223 -18.20 24.77 6.56
N GLN A 224 -18.11 26.00 7.05
CA GLN A 224 -19.23 26.92 7.04
C GLN A 224 -19.26 27.61 5.68
N PHE A 225 -20.39 27.53 4.98
CA PHE A 225 -20.61 28.23 3.71
C PHE A 225 -21.50 29.46 3.89
N ASP A 226 -21.22 30.48 3.09
CA ASP A 226 -21.97 31.75 3.05
C ASP A 226 -23.26 31.65 2.22
N THR A 227 -24.02 32.73 2.24
CA THR A 227 -25.36 32.95 1.68
C THR A 227 -25.52 32.80 0.16
N ASN A 228 -24.47 32.45 -0.62
CA ASN A 228 -24.50 32.53 -2.08
C ASN A 228 -24.91 31.21 -2.81
N GLY A 229 -25.70 30.34 -2.18
CA GLY A 229 -26.28 29.17 -2.84
C GLY A 229 -25.36 27.96 -3.01
N CYS A 230 -24.19 27.97 -2.35
CA CYS A 230 -23.36 26.78 -2.20
C CYS A 230 -23.94 25.85 -1.13
N ILE A 231 -23.86 24.54 -1.34
CA ILE A 231 -24.52 23.58 -0.46
C ILE A 231 -23.70 23.35 0.82
N PHE A 232 -24.35 23.41 1.98
CA PHE A 232 -23.73 22.97 3.24
C PHE A 232 -23.37 21.48 3.15
N MET A 233 -22.10 21.15 3.30
CA MET A 233 -21.61 19.77 3.32
C MET A 233 -21.28 19.39 4.75
N ARG A 234 -21.99 18.40 5.29
CA ARG A 234 -21.75 17.86 6.63
C ARG A 234 -20.44 17.10 6.70
N ARG A 235 -20.10 16.40 5.61
CA ARG A 235 -18.86 15.64 5.45
C ARG A 235 -18.41 15.72 4.00
N PHE A 236 -17.11 15.81 3.79
CA PHE A 236 -16.48 15.78 2.48
C PHE A 236 -15.32 14.77 2.53
N PHE A 237 -15.15 14.02 1.45
CA PHE A 237 -14.11 13.01 1.30
C PHE A 237 -13.67 13.00 -0.15
N GLY A 238 -12.42 12.67 -0.43
CA GLY A 238 -11.97 12.49 -1.79
C GLY A 238 -10.83 11.52 -1.87
N THR A 239 -10.92 10.53 -2.75
CA THR A 239 -9.98 9.42 -2.92
C THR A 239 -9.51 9.36 -4.37
N LEU A 240 -8.24 9.05 -4.62
CA LEU A 240 -7.80 8.60 -5.95
C LEU A 240 -8.02 7.10 -6.09
N ASP A 241 -8.11 6.60 -7.31
CA ASP A 241 -8.06 5.17 -7.60
C ASP A 241 -6.63 4.64 -7.38
N GLU A 242 -6.52 3.51 -6.69
CA GLU A 242 -5.24 2.89 -6.32
C GLU A 242 -4.46 2.33 -7.52
N ASN A 243 -5.15 2.00 -8.61
CA ASN A 243 -4.55 1.47 -9.82
C ASN A 243 -4.39 2.55 -10.91
N ASP A 244 -4.98 3.72 -10.70
CA ASP A 244 -5.01 4.80 -11.69
C ASP A 244 -5.16 6.17 -11.01
N TYR A 245 -4.05 6.83 -10.71
CA TYR A 245 -4.06 8.18 -10.12
C TYR A 245 -4.68 9.26 -11.02
N GLY A 246 -5.00 8.92 -12.28
CA GLY A 246 -5.84 9.74 -13.14
C GLY A 246 -7.30 9.76 -12.70
N LYS A 247 -7.76 8.81 -11.88
CA LYS A 247 -9.16 8.73 -11.43
C LYS A 247 -9.34 9.29 -10.03
N LEU A 248 -10.29 10.20 -9.87
CA LEU A 248 -10.67 10.86 -8.63
C LEU A 248 -12.11 10.54 -8.28
N THR A 249 -12.35 10.23 -7.01
CA THR A 249 -13.69 10.11 -6.43
C THR A 249 -13.84 11.15 -5.35
N LEU A 250 -14.82 12.05 -5.45
CA LEU A 250 -15.18 12.99 -4.39
C LEU A 250 -16.55 12.61 -3.85
N SER A 251 -16.72 12.54 -2.53
CA SER A 251 -18.03 12.29 -1.93
C SER A 251 -18.35 13.27 -0.82
N TYR A 252 -19.61 13.66 -0.72
CA TYR A 252 -20.07 14.53 0.34
C TYR A 252 -21.45 14.13 0.86
N GLU A 253 -21.73 14.50 2.11
CA GLU A 253 -23.00 14.28 2.78
C GLU A 253 -23.71 15.62 3.02
N LEU A 254 -24.96 15.73 2.56
CA LEU A 254 -25.86 16.86 2.78
C LEU A 254 -26.41 16.86 4.22
N PRO A 255 -26.99 17.97 4.72
CA PRO A 255 -27.59 18.03 6.06
C PRO A 255 -28.71 17.01 6.26
N ASN A 256 -29.43 16.66 5.19
CA ASN A 256 -30.49 15.67 5.19
C ASN A 256 -29.95 14.21 5.14
N GLY A 257 -28.64 14.00 5.23
CA GLY A 257 -27.98 12.69 5.16
C GLY A 257 -27.79 12.16 3.74
N THR A 258 -28.23 12.87 2.70
CA THR A 258 -28.03 12.44 1.31
C THR A 258 -26.56 12.47 0.97
N ARG A 259 -26.01 11.35 0.51
CA ARG A 259 -24.63 11.25 0.04
C ARG A 259 -24.61 11.41 -1.48
N ARG A 260 -23.68 12.22 -2.00
CA ARG A 260 -23.40 12.33 -3.43
C ARG A 260 -21.95 11.97 -3.71
N ILE A 261 -21.71 11.32 -4.85
CA ILE A 261 -20.41 10.78 -5.25
C ILE A 261 -20.13 11.26 -6.67
N PHE A 262 -19.03 12.00 -6.84
CA PHE A 262 -18.46 12.41 -8.10
C PHE A 262 -17.34 11.46 -8.48
N ARG A 263 -17.30 11.07 -9.75
CA ARG A 263 -16.21 10.29 -10.36
C ARG A 263 -15.63 11.12 -11.50
N GLY A 264 -14.34 11.44 -11.44
CA GLY A 264 -13.65 12.21 -12.46
C GLY A 264 -12.36 11.55 -12.92
N THR A 265 -11.95 11.89 -14.14
CA THR A 265 -10.69 11.48 -14.76
C THR A 265 -9.85 12.71 -15.05
N LYS A 266 -8.55 12.62 -14.82
CA LYS A 266 -7.59 13.70 -14.98
C LYS A 266 -7.45 14.09 -16.45
N GLN A 267 -7.47 15.40 -16.73
CA GLN A 267 -7.23 15.97 -18.06
C GLN A 267 -5.74 16.14 -18.35
#